data_AF-A0AA87TED6-F1
#
_entry.id   AF-A0AA87TED6-F1
#
_cell.length_a   1.000
_cell.length_b   1.000
_cell.length_c   1.000
_cell.angle_alpha   90.00
_cell.angle_beta   90.00
_cell.angle_gamma   90.00
#
_symmetry.space_group_name_H-M   'P 1'
#
loop_
_entity.id
_entity.type
_entity.pdbx_description
1 polymer ?
#
loop_
_entity_poly.entity_id
_entity_poly.type
_entity_poly.pdbx_seq_one_letter_code
_entity_poly.pdbx_strand_id
1 'polypeptide(L)'
;MKREEDQQNKKEAAISYYSKDQIECPVCGAKFKREEMYSGGGRVIAGDLTEELRRLYEPSAKYGEVYPLIYSMTVCPQCLYTGFTQDFRVIEKPIAEKLLEAMNERYSAVKGLFGHVDFNTARTLHEGAASYYLALLCYDHFTSKYSPTIKQAICALRAAWLFSTLGEKEPEENYTYISKLFYQKALFLYRRALELETTGKEMIAGLKSFGPDVDKNYGYDGVIYLGALLEYRYGQRKDAETRQKRLEMHKIALAKMFGLGKSSKSKPGPILEHARALYDALKVELKETDDDD
;
A
#
# COMPACT_ATOMS: atom_id res chain seq x y z
N MET A 1 41.32 21.33 24.95
CA MET A 1 41.11 20.08 25.71
C MET A 1 39.69 19.92 26.26
N LYS A 2 39.10 20.86 27.00
CA LYS A 2 37.70 20.73 27.49
C LYS A 2 36.56 20.93 26.45
N ARG A 3 36.88 21.08 25.16
CA ARG A 3 35.88 21.33 24.08
C ARG A 3 35.79 20.20 23.05
N GLU A 4 36.65 19.20 23.14
CA GLU A 4 36.69 18.08 22.17
C GLU A 4 36.02 16.82 22.72
N GLU A 5 35.82 16.72 24.05
CA GLU A 5 35.15 15.57 24.69
C GLU A 5 33.60 15.68 24.69
N ASP A 6 33.04 16.87 24.48
CA ASP A 6 31.57 17.07 24.40
C ASP A 6 30.96 16.65 23.04
N GLN A 7 31.78 16.18 22.09
CA GLN A 7 31.29 15.72 20.77
C GLN A 7 31.01 14.21 20.72
N GLN A 8 31.23 13.47 21.81
CA GLN A 8 31.14 12.01 21.85
C GLN A 8 30.00 11.50 22.74
N ASN A 9 28.75 11.92 22.49
CA ASN A 9 27.54 11.14 22.84
C ASN A 9 26.21 11.78 22.38
N LYS A 10 26.15 12.35 21.16
CA LYS A 10 24.83 12.55 20.53
C LYS A 10 24.33 11.18 20.07
N LYS A 11 23.66 10.46 20.98
CA LYS A 11 22.89 9.25 20.65
C LYS A 11 21.99 9.62 19.48
N GLU A 12 22.25 9.08 18.30
CA GLU A 12 21.43 9.33 17.12
C GLU A 12 19.98 9.04 17.51
N ALA A 13 19.10 9.99 17.23
CA ALA A 13 17.73 9.89 17.72
C ALA A 13 17.03 8.78 16.93
N ALA A 14 16.61 7.72 17.63
CA ALA A 14 16.00 6.56 17.01
C ALA A 14 14.69 6.91 16.27
N ILE A 15 14.53 6.31 15.08
CA ILE A 15 13.33 6.43 14.21
C ILE A 15 12.25 5.44 14.67
N SER A 16 12.67 4.24 15.09
CA SER A 16 11.80 3.13 15.47
C SER A 16 12.23 2.50 16.80
N TYR A 17 11.38 1.63 17.34
CA TYR A 17 11.61 0.82 18.52
C TYR A 17 10.92 -0.54 18.39
N TYR A 18 11.37 -1.52 19.15
CA TYR A 18 10.68 -2.80 19.25
C TYR A 18 9.61 -2.77 20.34
N SER A 19 8.41 -3.26 20.01
CA SER A 19 7.28 -3.37 20.94
C SER A 19 7.70 -4.10 22.22
N LYS A 20 7.15 -3.67 23.36
CA LYS A 20 7.36 -4.37 24.63
C LYS A 20 6.70 -5.75 24.60
N ASP A 21 5.49 -5.78 24.06
CA ASP A 21 4.69 -7.00 23.93
C ASP A 21 5.23 -7.87 22.80
N GLN A 22 5.37 -9.16 23.09
CA GLN A 22 5.68 -10.16 22.08
C GLN A 22 4.42 -10.54 21.31
N ILE A 23 4.59 -10.79 20.01
CA ILE A 23 3.62 -11.40 19.13
C ILE A 23 4.01 -12.88 18.98
N GLU A 24 3.05 -13.77 19.13
CA GLU A 24 3.19 -15.17 18.75
C GLU A 24 2.64 -15.36 17.34
N CYS A 25 3.43 -15.95 16.44
CA CYS A 25 3.03 -16.20 15.07
C CYS A 25 2.01 -17.36 15.01
N PRO A 26 0.80 -17.15 14.47
CA PRO A 26 -0.20 -18.22 14.39
C PRO A 26 0.13 -19.30 13.36
N VAL A 27 1.14 -19.08 12.51
CA VAL A 27 1.56 -20.01 11.45
C VAL A 27 2.64 -20.97 11.96
N CYS A 28 3.67 -20.47 12.66
CA CYS A 28 4.82 -21.27 13.08
C CYS A 28 5.10 -21.27 14.59
N GLY A 29 4.32 -20.53 15.40
CA GLY A 29 4.50 -20.44 16.86
C GLY A 29 5.66 -19.54 17.32
N ALA A 30 6.43 -18.96 16.40
CA ALA A 30 7.56 -18.08 16.73
C ALA A 30 7.10 -16.86 17.55
N LYS A 31 7.84 -16.54 18.62
CA LYS A 31 7.61 -15.33 19.42
C LYS A 31 8.62 -14.25 19.06
N PHE A 32 8.13 -13.07 18.70
CA PHE A 32 8.98 -11.97 18.28
C PHE A 32 8.39 -10.62 18.70
N LYS A 33 9.21 -9.58 18.73
CA LYS A 33 8.77 -8.20 18.96
C LYS A 33 8.63 -7.52 17.60
N ARG A 34 7.56 -6.74 17.44
CA ARG A 34 7.36 -5.97 16.21
C ARG A 34 8.11 -4.66 16.31
N GLU A 35 8.83 -4.31 15.26
CA GLU A 35 9.37 -2.96 15.13
C GLU A 35 8.24 -1.97 14.79
N GLU A 36 8.20 -0.87 15.52
CA GLU A 36 7.24 0.21 15.39
C GLU A 36 7.97 1.54 15.25
N MET A 37 7.42 2.41 14.41
CA MET A 37 7.93 3.77 14.27
C MET A 37 7.48 4.63 15.45
N TYR A 38 8.36 5.49 15.96
CA TYR A 38 7.95 6.50 16.93
C TYR A 38 6.99 7.52 16.33
N SER A 39 5.91 7.83 17.04
CA SER A 39 5.03 8.95 16.70
C SER A 39 5.60 10.29 17.22
N GLY A 40 5.51 11.33 16.38
CA GLY A 40 5.88 12.70 16.75
C GLY A 40 7.39 12.99 16.83
N GLY A 41 7.72 14.16 17.40
CA GLY A 41 9.10 14.63 17.58
C GLY A 41 9.80 15.08 16.30
N GLY A 42 9.03 15.52 15.29
CA GLY A 42 9.55 16.03 14.01
C GLY A 42 10.23 14.98 13.12
N ARG A 43 9.97 13.68 13.36
CA ARG A 43 10.55 12.57 12.58
C ARG A 43 10.02 12.50 11.15
N VAL A 44 8.78 12.94 10.95
CA VAL A 44 8.13 13.03 9.66
C VAL A 44 7.71 14.47 9.43
N ILE A 45 8.15 15.03 8.31
CA ILE A 45 7.72 16.33 7.82
C ILE A 45 6.81 16.04 6.64
N ALA A 46 5.53 16.36 6.74
CA ALA A 46 4.57 16.07 5.69
C ALA A 46 4.79 17.02 4.49
N GLY A 47 5.08 16.47 3.31
CA GLY A 47 5.34 17.20 2.06
C GLY A 47 4.09 17.37 1.17
N ASP A 48 4.12 16.88 -0.07
CA ASP A 48 2.99 16.95 -1.01
C ASP A 48 2.09 15.71 -1.00
N LEU A 49 0.82 15.91 -1.40
CA LEU A 49 -0.16 14.82 -1.55
C LEU A 49 -0.25 14.54 -3.03
N THR A 50 0.18 13.36 -3.44
CA THR A 50 0.14 12.96 -4.84
C THR A 50 -1.29 12.63 -5.27
N GLU A 51 -1.52 12.60 -6.59
CA GLU A 51 -2.78 12.08 -7.16
C GLU A 51 -3.07 10.65 -6.70
N GLU A 52 -2.08 9.83 -6.36
CA GLU A 52 -2.31 8.46 -5.85
C GLU A 52 -2.72 8.45 -4.36
N LEU A 53 -3.08 9.61 -3.81
CA LEU A 53 -3.41 9.84 -2.40
C LEU A 53 -2.29 9.43 -1.43
N ARG A 54 -1.04 9.41 -1.93
CA ARG A 54 0.18 9.19 -1.15
C ARG A 54 0.71 10.51 -0.62
N ARG A 55 0.97 10.56 0.68
CA ARG A 55 1.70 11.60 1.38
C ARG A 55 3.20 11.41 1.14
N LEU A 56 3.84 12.42 0.58
CA LEU A 56 5.30 12.49 0.55
C LEU A 56 5.81 13.04 1.88
N TYR A 57 7.04 12.68 2.23
CA TYR A 57 7.69 13.13 3.45
C TYR A 57 9.02 13.79 3.10
N GLU A 58 9.22 14.99 3.62
CA GLU A 58 10.47 15.73 3.44
C GLU A 58 11.53 15.23 4.41
N PRO A 59 12.81 15.17 3.99
CA PRO A 59 13.90 14.83 4.89
C PRO A 59 14.01 15.84 6.03
N SER A 60 14.05 15.35 7.27
CA SER A 60 14.27 16.23 8.42
C SER A 60 15.76 16.46 8.66
N ALA A 61 16.13 17.64 9.16
CA ALA A 61 17.52 17.93 9.51
C ALA A 61 18.10 16.98 10.58
N LYS A 62 17.24 16.37 11.39
CA LYS A 62 17.64 15.50 12.51
C LYS A 62 17.66 14.01 12.17
N TYR A 63 16.73 13.54 11.34
CA TYR A 63 16.53 12.11 11.05
C TYR A 63 16.75 11.76 9.59
N GLY A 64 17.00 12.74 8.72
CA GLY A 64 17.08 12.54 7.27
C GLY A 64 15.75 12.07 6.69
N GLU A 65 15.85 11.22 5.67
CA GLU A 65 14.70 10.57 5.04
C GLU A 65 14.12 9.49 5.94
N VAL A 66 12.80 9.52 6.10
CA VAL A 66 12.06 8.53 6.87
C VAL A 66 10.89 8.03 6.04
N TYR A 67 10.70 6.72 6.04
CA TYR A 67 9.66 6.06 5.25
C TYR A 67 8.64 5.36 6.17
N PRO A 68 7.59 6.05 6.65
CA PRO A 68 6.61 5.45 7.56
C PRO A 68 5.98 4.16 7.02
N LEU A 69 5.85 4.08 5.70
CA LEU A 69 5.21 2.97 5.00
C LEU A 69 5.86 1.60 5.30
N ILE A 70 7.17 1.54 5.59
CA ILE A 70 7.89 0.28 5.83
C ILE A 70 7.51 -0.42 7.15
N TYR A 71 6.83 0.29 8.06
CA TYR A 71 6.44 -0.22 9.38
C TYR A 71 4.99 -0.73 9.46
N SER A 72 4.24 -0.65 8.36
CA SER A 72 2.79 -0.98 8.36
C SER A 72 2.50 -2.47 8.54
N MET A 73 3.35 -3.33 7.95
CA MET A 73 3.12 -4.77 7.89
C MET A 73 3.74 -5.47 9.09
N THR A 74 3.03 -6.45 9.66
CA THR A 74 3.61 -7.37 10.64
C THR A 74 4.17 -8.57 9.89
N VAL A 75 5.46 -8.86 10.09
CA VAL A 75 6.18 -9.96 9.43
C VAL A 75 6.72 -10.89 10.51
N CYS A 76 6.49 -12.19 10.39
CA CYS A 76 7.18 -13.17 11.22
C CYS A 76 8.62 -13.37 10.71
N PRO A 77 9.65 -13.16 11.53
CA PRO A 77 11.04 -13.34 11.09
C PRO A 77 11.41 -14.81 10.81
N GLN A 78 10.62 -15.78 11.31
CA GLN A 78 10.91 -17.21 11.18
C GLN A 78 10.23 -17.91 10.00
N CYS A 79 9.04 -17.48 9.57
CA CYS A 79 8.33 -18.13 8.45
C CYS A 79 7.89 -17.15 7.35
N LEU A 80 8.25 -15.88 7.48
CA LEU A 80 7.90 -14.78 6.58
C LEU A 80 6.39 -14.59 6.35
N TYR A 81 5.55 -15.20 7.18
CA TYR A 81 4.13 -14.88 7.21
C TYR A 81 3.97 -13.39 7.46
N THR A 82 3.22 -12.72 6.60
CA THR A 82 3.05 -11.29 6.61
C THR A 82 1.59 -10.92 6.44
N GLY A 83 1.13 -9.96 7.24
CA GLY A 83 -0.23 -9.44 7.14
C GLY A 83 -0.35 -8.06 7.78
N PHE A 84 -1.47 -7.39 7.52
CA PHE A 84 -1.82 -6.19 8.28
C PHE A 84 -1.95 -6.54 9.76
N THR A 85 -1.57 -5.61 10.63
CA THR A 85 -1.55 -5.84 12.10
C THR A 85 -2.89 -6.34 12.63
N GLN A 86 -4.02 -5.86 12.09
CA GLN A 86 -5.35 -6.33 12.49
C GLN A 86 -5.66 -7.79 12.10
N ASP A 87 -5.03 -8.31 11.04
CA ASP A 87 -5.27 -9.67 10.56
C ASP A 87 -4.25 -10.65 11.13
N PHE A 88 -3.04 -10.17 11.45
CA PHE A 88 -1.88 -11.01 11.69
C PHE A 88 -2.15 -12.10 12.72
N ARG A 89 -2.79 -11.76 13.85
CA ARG A 89 -3.09 -12.69 14.96
C ARG A 89 -4.41 -13.44 14.79
N VAL A 90 -5.24 -13.08 13.81
CA VAL A 90 -6.65 -13.50 13.72
C VAL A 90 -6.86 -14.31 12.44
N ILE A 91 -6.15 -15.43 12.29
CA ILE A 91 -6.32 -16.33 11.15
C ILE A 91 -6.88 -17.68 11.59
N GLU A 92 -7.71 -18.26 10.74
CA GLU A 92 -8.28 -19.59 10.95
C GLU A 92 -7.23 -20.68 10.73
N LYS A 93 -7.32 -21.78 11.47
CA LYS A 93 -6.33 -22.87 11.42
C LYS A 93 -6.06 -23.39 9.99
N PRO A 94 -7.06 -23.61 9.12
CA PRO A 94 -6.80 -24.06 7.74
C PRO A 94 -6.00 -23.06 6.90
N ILE A 95 -6.12 -21.76 7.19
CA ILE A 95 -5.31 -20.72 6.53
C ILE A 95 -3.88 -20.80 7.05
N ALA A 96 -3.70 -20.96 8.36
CA ALA A 96 -2.37 -21.09 8.98
C ALA A 96 -1.61 -22.32 8.47
N GLU A 97 -2.28 -23.46 8.30
CA GLU A 97 -1.70 -24.70 7.75
C GLU A 97 -1.19 -24.48 6.32
N LYS A 98 -2.02 -23.90 5.43
CA LYS A 98 -1.60 -23.54 4.05
C LYS A 98 -0.44 -22.57 4.01
N LEU A 99 -0.45 -21.56 4.89
CA LEU A 99 0.66 -20.61 5.00
C LEU A 99 1.94 -21.30 5.45
N LEU A 100 1.86 -22.28 6.35
CA LEU A 100 3.02 -23.04 6.80
C LEU A 100 3.59 -23.90 5.65
N GLU A 101 2.72 -24.57 4.90
CA GLU A 101 3.11 -25.35 3.71
C GLU A 101 3.81 -24.47 2.64
N ALA A 102 3.30 -23.27 2.40
CA ALA A 102 3.87 -22.31 1.44
C ALA A 102 5.08 -21.52 1.98
N MET A 103 5.67 -21.91 3.12
CA MET A 103 6.80 -21.18 3.73
C MET A 103 8.01 -21.08 2.81
N ASN A 104 8.41 -22.16 2.14
CA ASN A 104 9.58 -22.16 1.27
C ASN A 104 9.41 -21.28 0.03
N GLU A 105 8.18 -21.15 -0.46
CA GLU A 105 7.86 -20.27 -1.59
C GLU A 105 8.13 -18.81 -1.22
N ARG A 106 7.73 -18.38 -0.01
CA ARG A 106 8.00 -17.03 0.49
C ARG A 106 9.49 -16.72 0.63
N TYR A 107 10.26 -17.67 1.17
CA TYR A 107 11.72 -17.52 1.25
C TYR A 107 12.36 -17.39 -0.13
N SER A 108 11.95 -18.26 -1.07
CA SER A 108 12.48 -18.26 -2.44
C SER A 108 12.13 -16.97 -3.19
N ALA A 109 10.89 -16.50 -3.03
CA ALA A 109 10.40 -15.28 -3.65
C ALA A 109 11.20 -14.05 -3.20
N VAL A 110 11.41 -13.88 -1.90
CA VAL A 110 12.15 -12.73 -1.36
C VAL A 110 13.64 -12.82 -1.66
N LYS A 111 14.23 -14.02 -1.55
CA LYS A 111 15.63 -14.26 -1.93
C LYS A 111 15.88 -13.92 -3.40
N GLY A 112 14.95 -14.25 -4.28
CA GLY A 112 15.06 -13.94 -5.71
C GLY A 112 15.06 -12.44 -6.03
N LEU A 113 14.50 -11.61 -5.14
CA LEU A 113 14.34 -10.17 -5.39
C LEU A 113 15.37 -9.31 -4.64
N PHE A 114 15.77 -9.72 -3.44
CA PHE A 114 16.63 -8.93 -2.55
C PHE A 114 17.90 -9.67 -2.12
N GLY A 115 18.05 -10.95 -2.48
CA GLY A 115 19.14 -11.81 -1.99
C GLY A 115 18.95 -12.24 -0.53
N HIS A 116 18.84 -11.28 0.38
CA HIS A 116 18.61 -11.50 1.80
C HIS A 116 17.81 -10.33 2.41
N VAL A 117 16.90 -10.64 3.33
CA VAL A 117 16.24 -9.66 4.20
C VAL A 117 16.23 -10.20 5.62
N ASP A 118 16.41 -9.32 6.61
CA ASP A 118 16.38 -9.70 8.03
C ASP A 118 15.38 -8.86 8.81
N PHE A 119 14.30 -9.53 9.25
CA PHE A 119 13.26 -8.92 10.07
C PHE A 119 13.56 -8.98 11.58
N ASN A 120 14.75 -9.43 12.00
CA ASN A 120 15.24 -9.34 13.38
C ASN A 120 16.05 -8.06 13.64
N THR A 121 16.42 -7.34 12.58
CA THR A 121 17.11 -6.05 12.63
C THR A 121 16.17 -4.92 12.23
N ALA A 122 16.58 -3.68 12.54
CA ALA A 122 15.81 -2.50 12.16
C ALA A 122 15.57 -2.46 10.64
N ARG A 123 14.32 -2.30 10.24
CA ARG A 123 13.91 -2.36 8.84
C ARG A 123 14.52 -1.24 8.02
N THR A 124 14.93 -1.60 6.81
CA THR A 124 15.27 -0.67 5.74
C THR A 124 14.17 -0.66 4.66
N LEU A 125 14.43 0.03 3.55
CA LEU A 125 13.55 0.00 2.39
C LEU A 125 13.39 -1.42 1.82
N HIS A 126 14.42 -2.26 1.86
CA HIS A 126 14.38 -3.65 1.38
C HIS A 126 13.39 -4.47 2.20
N GLU A 127 13.49 -4.47 3.53
CA GLU A 127 12.51 -5.15 4.41
C GLU A 127 11.11 -4.57 4.24
N GLY A 128 11.00 -3.24 4.07
CA GLY A 128 9.75 -2.55 3.81
C GLY A 128 9.06 -3.07 2.55
N ALA A 129 9.77 -3.05 1.42
CA ALA A 129 9.27 -3.50 0.12
C ALA A 129 8.98 -5.01 0.13
N ALA A 130 9.89 -5.81 0.70
CA ALA A 130 9.70 -7.25 0.89
C ALA A 130 8.44 -7.58 1.69
N SER A 131 8.11 -6.79 2.72
CA SER A 131 6.92 -7.02 3.52
C SER A 131 5.61 -6.94 2.70
N TYR A 132 5.51 -6.01 1.75
CA TYR A 132 4.33 -5.91 0.89
C TYR A 132 4.28 -7.02 -0.17
N TYR A 133 5.43 -7.43 -0.68
CA TYR A 133 5.49 -8.59 -1.58
C TYR A 133 5.09 -9.89 -0.86
N LEU A 134 5.61 -10.11 0.35
CA LEU A 134 5.22 -11.24 1.20
C LEU A 134 3.74 -11.22 1.55
N ALA A 135 3.17 -10.04 1.84
CA ALA A 135 1.75 -9.90 2.14
C ALA A 135 0.87 -10.34 0.97
N LEU A 136 1.25 -9.98 -0.27
CA LEU A 136 0.55 -10.42 -1.47
C LEU A 136 0.47 -11.95 -1.53
N LEU A 137 1.60 -12.64 -1.32
CA LEU A 137 1.66 -14.11 -1.30
C LEU A 137 0.85 -14.71 -0.15
N CYS A 138 0.87 -14.07 1.03
CA CYS A 138 0.13 -14.58 2.18
C CYS A 138 -1.39 -14.47 1.96
N TYR A 139 -1.87 -13.34 1.44
CA TYR A 139 -3.30 -13.12 1.22
C TYR A 139 -3.90 -14.01 0.11
N ASP A 140 -3.10 -14.65 -0.75
CA ASP A 140 -3.58 -15.66 -1.72
C ASP A 140 -4.25 -16.86 -1.04
N HIS A 141 -3.92 -17.14 0.24
CA HIS A 141 -4.50 -18.24 1.00
C HIS A 141 -5.72 -17.84 1.84
N PHE A 142 -6.07 -16.55 1.89
CA PHE A 142 -7.16 -16.05 2.72
C PHE A 142 -8.50 -16.17 2.00
N THR A 143 -9.58 -16.30 2.78
CA THR A 143 -10.94 -16.36 2.25
C THR A 143 -11.56 -14.96 2.15
N SER A 144 -12.65 -14.84 1.39
CA SER A 144 -13.37 -13.57 1.16
C SER A 144 -13.83 -12.86 2.45
N LYS A 145 -13.97 -13.60 3.56
CA LYS A 145 -14.23 -13.05 4.91
C LYS A 145 -13.20 -11.99 5.34
N TYR A 146 -11.99 -12.07 4.81
CA TYR A 146 -10.89 -11.17 5.13
C TYR A 146 -10.70 -10.05 4.11
N SER A 147 -11.54 -9.96 3.07
CA SER A 147 -11.35 -9.00 1.97
C SER A 147 -9.93 -9.05 1.35
N PRO A 148 -9.39 -10.25 1.03
CA PRO A 148 -8.00 -10.39 0.61
C PRO A 148 -7.71 -9.66 -0.70
N THR A 149 -8.65 -9.58 -1.64
CA THR A 149 -8.41 -9.00 -2.96
C THR A 149 -8.06 -7.52 -2.86
N ILE A 150 -8.81 -6.75 -2.08
CA ILE A 150 -8.54 -5.32 -1.86
C ILE A 150 -7.28 -5.10 -1.01
N LYS A 151 -7.03 -5.97 -0.02
CA LYS A 151 -5.79 -5.93 0.80
C LYS A 151 -4.56 -6.16 -0.05
N GLN A 152 -4.63 -7.12 -0.97
CA GLN A 152 -3.61 -7.35 -1.98
C GLN A 152 -3.45 -6.13 -2.89
N ALA A 153 -4.54 -5.51 -3.35
CA ALA A 153 -4.48 -4.32 -4.20
C ALA A 153 -3.71 -3.17 -3.52
N ILE A 154 -4.01 -2.91 -2.25
CA ILE A 154 -3.31 -1.91 -1.43
C ILE A 154 -1.83 -2.29 -1.26
N CYS A 155 -1.53 -3.56 -0.98
CA CYS A 155 -0.15 -4.03 -0.86
C CYS A 155 0.62 -3.86 -2.18
N ALA A 156 0.01 -4.16 -3.32
CA ALA A 156 0.62 -3.97 -4.63
C ALA A 156 0.92 -2.48 -4.92
N LEU A 157 -0.01 -1.57 -4.62
CA LEU A 157 0.21 -0.14 -4.80
C LEU A 157 1.34 0.38 -3.89
N ARG A 158 1.34 -0.02 -2.61
CA ARG A 158 2.40 0.35 -1.65
C ARG A 158 3.76 -0.25 -2.01
N ALA A 159 3.78 -1.47 -2.53
CA ALA A 159 4.99 -2.07 -3.08
C ALA A 159 5.50 -1.24 -4.26
N ALA A 160 4.63 -0.85 -5.22
CA ALA A 160 5.02 -0.04 -6.36
C ALA A 160 5.72 1.26 -5.95
N TRP A 161 5.21 1.91 -4.90
CA TRP A 161 5.82 3.10 -4.31
C TRP A 161 7.21 2.87 -3.71
N LEU A 162 7.37 1.81 -2.90
CA LEU A 162 8.66 1.50 -2.29
C LEU A 162 9.69 1.04 -3.31
N PHE A 163 9.28 0.27 -4.32
CA PHE A 163 10.15 -0.12 -5.43
C PHE A 163 10.53 1.06 -6.33
N SER A 164 9.67 2.09 -6.45
CA SER A 164 10.05 3.34 -7.11
C SER A 164 11.16 4.04 -6.34
N THR A 165 11.01 4.17 -5.02
CA THR A 165 12.04 4.78 -4.15
C THR A 165 13.33 3.96 -4.13
N LEU A 166 13.25 2.63 -4.14
CA LEU A 166 14.42 1.76 -4.30
C LEU A 166 15.08 1.98 -5.67
N GLY A 167 14.31 2.10 -6.75
CA GLY A 167 14.87 2.34 -8.09
C GLY A 167 15.55 3.71 -8.24
N GLU A 168 15.13 4.71 -7.46
CA GLU A 168 15.82 6.01 -7.37
C GLU A 168 17.16 5.90 -6.63
N LYS A 169 17.22 5.06 -5.59
CA LYS A 169 18.43 4.88 -4.74
C LYS A 169 19.42 3.87 -5.28
N GLU A 170 18.91 2.84 -5.95
CA GLU A 170 19.63 1.69 -6.50
C GLU A 170 19.22 1.47 -7.98
N PRO A 171 19.58 2.39 -8.90
CA PRO A 171 19.12 2.33 -10.29
C PRO A 171 19.55 1.06 -11.05
N GLU A 172 20.70 0.49 -10.70
CA GLU A 172 21.28 -0.69 -11.35
C GLU A 172 20.53 -1.99 -11.03
N GLU A 173 19.74 -2.02 -9.96
CA GLU A 173 19.03 -3.21 -9.47
C GLU A 173 17.66 -3.42 -10.15
N ASN A 174 17.30 -2.58 -11.12
CA ASN A 174 16.06 -2.67 -11.90
C ASN A 174 14.75 -2.58 -11.08
N TYR A 175 14.79 -2.01 -9.88
CA TYR A 175 13.58 -1.85 -9.04
C TYR A 175 12.50 -0.97 -9.70
N THR A 176 12.86 -0.05 -10.58
CA THR A 176 11.89 0.71 -11.39
C THR A 176 11.04 -0.19 -12.28
N TYR A 177 11.60 -1.27 -12.83
CA TYR A 177 10.84 -2.25 -13.60
C TYR A 177 9.88 -3.02 -12.69
N ILE A 178 10.34 -3.44 -11.52
CA ILE A 178 9.53 -4.14 -10.52
C ILE A 178 8.36 -3.25 -10.04
N SER A 179 8.61 -1.95 -9.81
CA SER A 179 7.58 -0.96 -9.50
C SER A 179 6.46 -0.95 -10.54
N LYS A 180 6.80 -0.94 -11.84
CA LYS A 180 5.81 -1.01 -12.93
C LYS A 180 4.99 -2.29 -12.90
N LEU A 181 5.60 -3.44 -12.59
CA LEU A 181 4.85 -4.70 -12.44
C LEU A 181 3.87 -4.64 -11.27
N PHE A 182 4.26 -4.03 -10.15
CA PHE A 182 3.36 -3.84 -9.02
C PHE A 182 2.22 -2.86 -9.32
N TYR A 183 2.44 -1.80 -10.10
CA TYR A 183 1.34 -0.96 -10.61
C TYR A 183 0.35 -1.75 -11.47
N GLN A 184 0.84 -2.63 -12.36
CA GLN A 184 -0.02 -3.51 -13.16
C GLN A 184 -0.81 -4.51 -12.30
N LYS A 185 -0.17 -5.06 -11.27
CA LYS A 185 -0.83 -5.93 -10.29
C LYS A 185 -1.89 -5.17 -9.48
N ALA A 186 -1.58 -3.95 -9.05
CA ALA A 186 -2.51 -3.07 -8.34
C ALA A 186 -3.73 -2.75 -9.21
N LEU A 187 -3.53 -2.35 -10.47
CA LEU A 187 -4.60 -2.13 -11.44
C LEU A 187 -5.55 -3.33 -11.53
N PHE A 188 -4.99 -4.53 -11.74
CA PHE A 188 -5.79 -5.75 -11.83
C PHE A 188 -6.59 -6.00 -10.55
N LEU A 189 -5.94 -5.90 -9.39
CA LEU A 189 -6.55 -6.21 -8.10
C LEU A 189 -7.60 -5.18 -7.65
N TYR A 190 -7.37 -3.88 -7.90
CA TYR A 190 -8.37 -2.84 -7.62
C TYR A 190 -9.63 -3.05 -8.46
N ARG A 191 -9.47 -3.31 -9.77
CA ARG A 191 -10.61 -3.63 -10.64
C ARG A 191 -11.33 -4.88 -10.14
N ARG A 192 -10.59 -5.94 -9.83
CA ARG A 192 -11.16 -7.20 -9.33
C ARG A 192 -11.90 -7.02 -8.01
N ALA A 193 -11.35 -6.24 -7.08
CA ALA A 193 -12.00 -5.95 -5.81
C ALA A 193 -13.35 -5.25 -6.01
N LEU A 194 -13.41 -4.23 -6.86
CA LEU A 194 -14.65 -3.50 -7.18
C LEU A 194 -15.69 -4.41 -7.86
N GLU A 195 -15.27 -5.31 -8.75
CA GLU A 195 -16.15 -6.33 -9.35
C GLU A 195 -16.74 -7.29 -8.31
N LEU A 196 -15.91 -7.76 -7.37
CA LEU A 196 -16.33 -8.69 -6.32
C LEU A 196 -17.28 -8.03 -5.31
N GLU A 197 -17.04 -6.75 -4.97
CA GLU A 197 -17.96 -5.95 -4.15
C GLU A 197 -19.31 -5.80 -4.84
N THR A 198 -19.29 -5.41 -6.13
CA THR A 198 -20.54 -5.21 -6.91
C THR A 198 -21.36 -6.50 -7.03
N THR A 199 -20.69 -7.64 -7.11
CA THR A 199 -21.36 -8.96 -7.19
C THR A 199 -21.66 -9.59 -5.83
N GLY A 200 -21.29 -8.94 -4.72
CA GLY A 200 -21.47 -9.45 -3.36
C GLY A 200 -20.61 -10.69 -3.03
N LYS A 201 -19.59 -10.99 -3.84
CA LYS A 201 -18.72 -12.17 -3.66
C LYS A 201 -17.63 -11.93 -2.61
N GLU A 202 -17.20 -10.69 -2.45
CA GLU A 202 -16.23 -10.28 -1.43
C GLU A 202 -16.56 -8.84 -0.99
N MET A 203 -16.81 -8.65 0.30
CA MET A 203 -17.13 -7.33 0.84
C MET A 203 -15.86 -6.54 1.16
N ILE A 204 -15.77 -5.29 0.72
CA ILE A 204 -14.68 -4.34 1.00
C ILE A 204 -14.96 -3.60 2.31
N ALA A 205 -16.22 -3.30 2.62
CA ALA A 205 -16.64 -2.45 3.75
C ALA A 205 -16.15 -2.90 5.16
N GLY A 206 -15.64 -4.12 5.30
CA GLY A 206 -15.07 -4.63 6.56
C GLY A 206 -13.66 -4.13 6.91
N LEU A 207 -12.99 -3.37 6.03
CA LEU A 207 -11.64 -2.86 6.32
C LEU A 207 -11.67 -1.74 7.38
N LYS A 208 -10.76 -1.81 8.35
CA LYS A 208 -10.54 -0.71 9.31
C LYS A 208 -9.89 0.53 8.66
N SER A 209 -9.07 0.31 7.63
CA SER A 209 -8.43 1.37 6.86
C SER A 209 -8.42 1.04 5.37
N PHE A 210 -8.89 1.99 4.57
CA PHE A 210 -8.97 1.93 3.10
C PHE A 210 -7.98 2.88 2.43
N GLY A 211 -7.20 3.63 3.22
CA GLY A 211 -6.22 4.58 2.70
C GLY A 211 -5.10 3.84 1.97
N PRO A 212 -4.76 4.22 0.72
CA PRO A 212 -3.63 3.63 0.04
C PRO A 212 -2.33 3.97 0.77
N ASP A 213 -2.29 5.06 1.52
CA ASP A 213 -1.21 5.43 2.42
C ASP A 213 -1.58 5.26 3.90
N VAL A 214 -0.60 5.43 4.79
CA VAL A 214 -0.72 5.34 6.25
C VAL A 214 -1.23 6.63 6.88
N ASP A 215 -1.15 7.76 6.16
CA ASP A 215 -1.50 9.09 6.66
C ASP A 215 -3.01 9.28 6.87
N LYS A 216 -3.80 8.99 5.83
CA LYS A 216 -5.24 9.26 5.82
C LYS A 216 -6.04 8.11 5.23
N ASN A 217 -7.11 7.75 5.93
CA ASN A 217 -8.10 6.79 5.45
C ASN A 217 -9.15 7.52 4.60
N TYR A 218 -9.17 7.25 3.30
CA TYR A 218 -10.12 7.83 2.34
C TYR A 218 -11.40 6.99 2.16
N GLY A 219 -11.56 5.92 2.94
CA GLY A 219 -12.74 5.06 2.88
C GLY A 219 -12.92 4.38 1.51
N TYR A 220 -14.14 3.91 1.27
CA TYR A 220 -14.53 3.29 0.01
C TYR A 220 -14.39 4.24 -1.20
N ASP A 221 -14.60 5.54 -0.99
CA ASP A 221 -14.36 6.59 -2.00
C ASP A 221 -12.91 6.55 -2.51
N GLY A 222 -11.94 6.33 -1.63
CA GLY A 222 -10.53 6.12 -1.99
C GLY A 222 -10.33 4.92 -2.91
N VAL A 223 -11.04 3.82 -2.67
CA VAL A 223 -10.94 2.60 -3.47
C VAL A 223 -11.49 2.83 -4.88
N ILE A 224 -12.65 3.49 -5.01
CA ILE A 224 -13.23 3.85 -6.31
C ILE A 224 -12.28 4.76 -7.09
N TYR A 225 -11.79 5.81 -6.44
CA TYR A 225 -10.91 6.80 -7.05
C TYR A 225 -9.62 6.17 -7.56
N LEU A 226 -8.94 5.35 -6.74
CA LEU A 226 -7.70 4.69 -7.15
C LEU A 226 -7.93 3.66 -8.26
N GLY A 227 -9.05 2.92 -8.22
CA GLY A 227 -9.42 2.03 -9.32
C GLY A 227 -9.53 2.77 -10.64
N ALA A 228 -10.18 3.94 -10.65
CA ALA A 228 -10.28 4.80 -11.82
C ALA A 228 -8.93 5.37 -12.26
N LEU A 229 -8.13 5.89 -11.32
CA LEU A 229 -6.82 6.48 -11.62
C LEU A 229 -5.86 5.45 -12.23
N LEU A 230 -5.84 4.24 -11.67
CA LEU A 230 -4.99 3.16 -12.17
C LEU A 230 -5.42 2.71 -13.57
N GLU A 231 -6.71 2.58 -13.85
CA GLU A 231 -7.19 2.21 -15.19
C GLU A 231 -6.91 3.33 -16.21
N TYR A 232 -7.05 4.59 -15.82
CA TYR A 232 -6.70 5.73 -16.67
C TYR A 232 -5.22 5.72 -17.06
N ARG A 233 -4.33 5.64 -16.06
CA ARG A 233 -2.87 5.73 -16.24
C ARG A 233 -2.25 4.47 -16.85
N TYR A 234 -2.62 3.31 -16.32
CA TYR A 234 -1.92 2.04 -16.58
C TYR A 234 -2.79 1.01 -17.34
N GLY A 235 -4.07 1.31 -17.56
CA GLY A 235 -4.98 0.45 -18.31
C GLY A 235 -4.50 0.19 -19.73
N GLN A 236 -4.91 -0.95 -20.28
CA GLN A 236 -4.54 -1.35 -21.63
C GLN A 236 -5.03 -0.33 -22.67
N ARG A 237 -4.26 -0.14 -23.74
CA ARG A 237 -4.57 0.79 -24.85
C ARG A 237 -4.63 0.10 -26.22
N LYS A 238 -4.55 -1.24 -26.26
CA LYS A 238 -4.53 -2.03 -27.50
C LYS A 238 -5.94 -2.25 -28.06
N ASP A 239 -6.88 -2.54 -27.17
CA ASP A 239 -8.30 -2.71 -27.49
C ASP A 239 -9.05 -1.43 -27.11
N ALA A 240 -9.41 -0.65 -28.12
CA ALA A 240 -10.09 0.63 -27.95
C ALA A 240 -11.49 0.45 -27.34
N GLU A 241 -12.24 -0.58 -27.74
CA GLU A 241 -13.60 -0.84 -27.26
C GLU A 241 -13.59 -1.20 -25.77
N THR A 242 -12.71 -2.13 -25.38
CA THR A 242 -12.55 -2.49 -23.97
C THR A 242 -12.07 -1.31 -23.13
N ARG A 243 -11.17 -0.47 -23.65
CA ARG A 243 -10.71 0.74 -22.94
C ARG A 243 -11.86 1.70 -22.73
N GLN A 244 -12.60 2.04 -23.79
CA GLN A 244 -13.74 2.95 -23.72
C GLN A 244 -14.77 2.47 -22.70
N LYS A 245 -15.17 1.20 -22.75
CA LYS A 245 -16.12 0.61 -21.79
C LYS A 245 -15.65 0.74 -20.34
N ARG A 246 -14.36 0.50 -20.06
CA ARG A 246 -13.82 0.57 -18.70
C ARG A 246 -13.72 2.01 -18.20
N LEU A 247 -13.25 2.93 -19.03
CA LEU A 247 -13.17 4.34 -18.67
C LEU A 247 -14.56 4.92 -18.41
N GLU A 248 -15.57 4.54 -19.21
CA GLU A 248 -16.97 4.94 -19.00
C GLU A 248 -17.50 4.48 -17.64
N MET A 249 -17.27 3.20 -17.29
CA MET A 249 -17.65 2.66 -15.98
C MET A 249 -17.01 3.44 -14.82
N HIS A 250 -15.72 3.77 -14.95
CA HIS A 250 -15.01 4.55 -13.92
C HIS A 250 -15.49 6.01 -13.85
N LYS A 251 -15.77 6.64 -14.99
CA LYS A 251 -16.33 8.00 -15.05
C LYS A 251 -17.67 8.08 -14.31
N ILE A 252 -18.58 7.12 -14.56
CA ILE A 252 -19.87 7.02 -13.85
C ILE A 252 -19.65 6.81 -12.34
N ALA A 253 -18.70 5.97 -11.95
CA ALA A 253 -18.38 5.73 -10.54
C ALA A 253 -17.84 7.00 -9.85
N LEU A 254 -16.98 7.77 -10.51
CA LEU A 254 -16.46 9.04 -10.00
C LEU A 254 -17.59 10.09 -9.87
N ALA A 255 -18.49 10.21 -10.84
CA ALA A 255 -19.62 11.14 -10.77
C ALA A 255 -20.50 10.90 -9.53
N LYS A 256 -20.72 9.63 -9.16
CA LYS A 256 -21.45 9.25 -7.94
C LYS A 256 -20.74 9.68 -6.66
N MET A 257 -19.41 9.82 -6.67
CA MET A 257 -18.65 10.23 -5.48
C MET A 257 -18.92 11.67 -5.08
N PHE A 258 -19.03 12.60 -6.03
CA PHE A 258 -19.23 14.03 -5.71
C PHE A 258 -20.63 14.54 -5.99
N GLY A 259 -21.51 13.70 -6.57
CA GLY A 259 -22.93 13.98 -6.81
C GLY A 259 -23.12 15.26 -7.60
N LEU A 260 -23.32 15.16 -8.92
CA LEU A 260 -23.79 16.27 -9.75
C LEU A 260 -24.98 16.97 -9.04
N GLY A 261 -24.73 18.08 -8.34
CA GLY A 261 -25.74 18.91 -7.66
C GLY A 261 -25.85 18.93 -6.13
N LYS A 262 -25.12 18.15 -5.30
CA LYS A 262 -25.22 18.29 -3.81
C LYS A 262 -23.87 18.16 -3.10
N SER A 263 -23.40 19.25 -2.48
CA SER A 263 -22.18 19.25 -1.66
C SER A 263 -22.36 18.35 -0.43
N SER A 264 -21.63 17.23 -0.35
CA SER A 264 -21.53 16.47 0.89
C SER A 264 -20.46 17.13 1.78
N LYS A 265 -20.91 17.91 2.79
CA LYS A 265 -20.04 18.60 3.77
C LYS A 265 -19.16 17.66 4.62
N SER A 266 -19.24 16.34 4.44
CA SER A 266 -18.54 15.32 5.24
C SER A 266 -17.39 14.60 4.54
N LYS A 267 -17.16 14.83 3.24
CA LYS A 267 -16.11 14.13 2.48
C LYS A 267 -14.77 14.88 2.52
N PRO A 268 -13.62 14.20 2.57
CA PRO A 268 -12.32 14.86 2.61
C PRO A 268 -12.12 15.74 1.36
N GLY A 269 -11.77 17.01 1.53
CA GLY A 269 -11.58 17.96 0.42
C GLY A 269 -10.66 17.45 -0.71
N PRO A 270 -9.43 16.95 -0.41
CA PRO A 270 -8.47 16.60 -1.45
C PRO A 270 -8.92 15.50 -2.42
N ILE A 271 -9.63 14.47 -1.93
CA ILE A 271 -10.07 13.38 -2.82
C ILE A 271 -11.17 13.85 -3.78
N LEU A 272 -12.01 14.81 -3.38
CA LEU A 272 -13.05 15.35 -4.27
C LEU A 272 -12.46 16.18 -5.40
N GLU A 273 -11.42 16.97 -5.11
CA GLU A 273 -10.70 17.75 -6.13
C GLU A 273 -10.00 16.83 -7.13
N HIS A 274 -9.24 15.85 -6.63
CA HIS A 274 -8.60 14.85 -7.49
C HIS A 274 -9.62 14.02 -8.29
N ALA A 275 -10.76 13.66 -7.71
CA ALA A 275 -11.81 12.91 -8.41
C ALA A 275 -12.47 13.74 -9.52
N ARG A 276 -12.69 15.05 -9.31
CA ARG A 276 -13.19 15.95 -10.36
C ARG A 276 -12.20 16.11 -11.50
N ALA A 277 -10.93 16.38 -11.18
CA ALA A 277 -9.88 16.49 -12.19
C ALA A 277 -9.73 15.20 -13.02
N LEU A 278 -9.80 14.04 -12.37
CA LEU A 278 -9.78 12.76 -13.07
C LEU A 278 -11.04 12.55 -13.92
N TYR A 279 -12.22 12.93 -13.43
CA TYR A 279 -13.47 12.84 -14.20
C TYR A 279 -13.39 13.68 -15.49
N ASP A 280 -12.88 14.92 -15.41
CA ASP A 280 -12.71 15.78 -16.57
C ASP A 280 -11.68 15.20 -17.55
N ALA A 281 -10.58 14.62 -17.06
CA ALA A 281 -9.61 13.92 -17.89
C ALA A 281 -10.20 12.69 -18.61
N LEU A 282 -11.13 11.98 -17.97
CA LEU A 282 -11.86 10.88 -18.60
C LEU A 282 -12.83 11.37 -19.68
N LYS A 283 -13.57 12.47 -19.44
CA LYS A 283 -14.43 13.09 -20.47
C LYS A 283 -13.64 13.43 -21.73
N VAL A 284 -12.47 14.05 -21.56
CA VAL A 284 -11.58 14.40 -22.68
C VAL A 284 -11.10 13.15 -23.44
N GLU A 285 -10.68 12.09 -22.73
CA GLU A 285 -10.25 10.85 -23.40
C GLU A 285 -11.40 10.12 -24.12
N LEU A 286 -12.61 10.21 -23.59
CA LEU A 286 -13.83 9.65 -24.17
C LEU A 286 -14.42 10.51 -25.31
N LYS A 287 -13.87 11.71 -25.53
CA LYS A 287 -14.34 12.70 -26.53
C LYS A 287 -15.79 13.13 -26.33
N GLU A 288 -16.23 13.23 -25.07
CA GLU A 288 -17.54 13.76 -24.75
C GLU A 288 -17.48 15.29 -24.75
N THR A 289 -18.42 15.91 -25.46
CA THR A 289 -18.60 17.37 -25.46
C THR A 289 -19.56 17.76 -24.35
N ASP A 290 -19.39 18.96 -23.79
CA ASP A 290 -20.29 19.51 -22.75
C ASP A 290 -21.75 19.73 -23.23
N ASP A 291 -22.03 19.45 -24.52
CA ASP A 291 -23.34 19.56 -25.16
C ASP A 291 -24.18 18.24 -25.13
N ASP A 292 -23.66 17.15 -24.53
CA ASP A 292 -24.34 15.84 -24.45
C ASP A 292 -25.13 15.61 -23.13
N ASP A 293 -25.27 16.63 -22.27
CA ASP A 293 -26.03 16.59 -20.99
C ASP A 293 -27.40 17.32 -21.08
#